data_AF-A0A944A8A9-F1
#
_entry.id   AF-A0A944A8A9-F1
#
_cell.length_a   1.000
_cell.length_b   1.000
_cell.length_c   1.000
_cell.angle_alpha   90.00
_cell.angle_beta   90.00
_cell.angle_gamma   90.00
#
_symmetry.space_group_name_H-M   'P 1'
#
loop_
_entity.id
_entity.type
_entity.pdbx_description
1 polymer ?
#
loop_
_entity_poly.entity_id
_entity_poly.type
_entity_poly.pdbx_seq_one_letter_code
_entity_poly.pdbx_strand_id
1 'polypeptide(L)'
;MKALCIILVSSAVIASAIAIVVSSTNRTAQARYAAEAESAAADKAEAQAKEAAKQAEAEENKRKAAEAEKEAKIASQKTAQIEKETAELNAKAQEDANKAAKEQADEAKSRALEAKSRADAEKVKLAAEREKKEAAKFNAEAEASREKAAADKLQLEKLKSEREIAEAKLLELRKIDFINLERQLLDWKSELEEREKALEPEKTITDLAWAGGKDDSVLDENGNVVKREKEVYLPENDKNLPKAERALAKAQRLDKEEFAHRATASRDKIVSSLEKLYVQALREDRVTDAQFYRKTILSIMPTWKLTLPEEEKSAGGKK
;
A
#
# COMPACT_ATOMS: atom_id res chain seq x y z
N MET A 1 -16.42 52.68 -71.20
CA MET A 1 -16.79 53.16 -69.85
C MET A 1 -17.67 52.19 -69.06
N LYS A 2 -18.76 51.62 -69.63
CA LYS A 2 -19.66 50.71 -68.90
C LYS A 2 -19.03 49.38 -68.43
N ALA A 3 -18.13 48.77 -69.20
CA ALA A 3 -17.48 47.51 -68.84
C ALA A 3 -16.50 47.63 -67.64
N LEU A 4 -15.80 48.76 -67.53
CA LEU A 4 -14.88 49.05 -66.42
C LEU A 4 -15.62 49.22 -65.09
N CYS A 5 -16.80 49.85 -65.08
CA CYS A 5 -17.62 49.98 -63.88
C CYS A 5 -18.18 48.64 -63.39
N ILE A 6 -18.54 47.73 -64.30
CA ILE A 6 -19.05 46.40 -63.93
C ILE A 6 -17.94 45.56 -63.26
N ILE A 7 -16.70 45.61 -63.78
CA ILE A 7 -15.55 44.90 -63.20
C ILE A 7 -15.18 45.48 -61.82
N LEU A 8 -15.23 46.80 -61.66
CA LEU A 8 -14.95 47.44 -60.37
C LEU A 8 -15.98 47.12 -59.29
N VAL A 9 -17.27 47.07 -59.64
CA VAL A 9 -18.33 46.72 -58.67
C VAL A 9 -18.26 45.24 -58.32
N SER A 10 -18.03 44.36 -59.29
CA SER A 10 -17.92 42.92 -59.02
C SER A 10 -16.67 42.56 -58.21
N SER A 11 -15.53 43.20 -58.43
CA SER A 11 -14.34 43.00 -57.59
C SER A 11 -14.50 43.55 -56.17
N ALA A 12 -15.20 44.68 -55.99
CA ALA A 12 -15.50 45.22 -54.65
C ALA A 12 -16.44 44.31 -53.85
N VAL A 13 -17.45 43.71 -54.50
CA VAL A 13 -18.38 42.77 -53.84
C VAL A 13 -17.65 41.48 -53.43
N ILE A 14 -16.77 40.95 -54.27
CA ILE A 14 -15.97 39.76 -53.97
C ILE A 14 -15.00 40.05 -52.81
N ALA A 15 -14.33 41.21 -52.81
CA ALA A 15 -13.44 41.61 -51.71
C ALA A 15 -14.20 41.78 -50.38
N SER A 16 -15.40 42.37 -50.42
CA SER A 16 -16.27 42.49 -49.25
C SER A 16 -16.71 41.12 -48.70
N ALA A 17 -17.05 40.17 -49.57
CA ALA A 17 -17.46 38.83 -49.15
C ALA A 17 -16.30 38.06 -48.49
N ILE A 18 -15.09 38.16 -49.04
CA ILE A 18 -13.89 37.53 -48.47
C ILE A 18 -13.57 38.13 -47.09
N ALA A 19 -13.67 39.46 -46.93
CA ALA A 19 -13.42 40.11 -45.64
C ALA A 19 -14.43 39.68 -44.55
N ILE A 20 -15.70 39.48 -44.91
CA ILE A 20 -16.73 38.97 -43.99
C ILE A 20 -16.43 37.53 -43.56
N VAL A 21 -15.98 36.67 -44.48
CA VAL A 21 -15.62 35.28 -44.17
C VAL A 21 -14.34 35.21 -43.32
N VAL A 22 -13.34 36.05 -43.59
CA VAL A 22 -12.09 36.09 -42.81
C VAL A 22 -12.33 36.63 -41.39
N SER A 23 -13.20 37.63 -41.23
CA SER A 23 -13.54 38.15 -39.90
C SER A 23 -14.40 37.19 -39.08
N SER A 24 -15.30 36.43 -39.71
CA SER A 24 -16.10 35.41 -39.02
C SER A 24 -15.27 34.18 -38.61
N THR A 25 -14.33 33.76 -39.45
CA THR A 25 -13.38 32.66 -39.13
C THR A 25 -12.39 33.06 -38.04
N ASN A 26 -11.88 34.29 -38.04
CA ASN A 26 -11.05 34.78 -36.94
C ASN A 26 -11.82 34.91 -35.62
N ARG A 27 -13.08 35.34 -35.63
CA ARG A 27 -13.92 35.38 -34.43
C ARG A 27 -14.19 34.00 -33.85
N THR A 28 -14.48 33.01 -34.72
CA THR A 28 -14.71 31.63 -34.28
C THR A 28 -13.43 30.96 -33.79
N ALA A 29 -12.28 31.25 -34.40
CA ALA A 29 -10.97 30.80 -33.91
C ALA A 29 -10.65 31.39 -32.53
N GLN A 30 -10.84 32.70 -32.32
CA GLN A 30 -10.64 33.34 -31.01
C GLN A 30 -11.58 32.78 -29.93
N ALA A 31 -12.84 32.50 -30.27
CA ALA A 31 -13.78 31.88 -29.34
C ALA A 31 -13.35 30.45 -28.93
N ARG A 32 -12.79 29.67 -29.87
CA ARG A 32 -12.26 28.32 -29.58
C ARG A 32 -11.00 28.39 -28.71
N TYR A 33 -10.06 29.27 -29.02
CA TYR A 33 -8.86 29.44 -28.18
C TYR A 33 -9.19 29.94 -26.77
N ALA A 34 -10.21 30.80 -26.62
CA ALA A 34 -10.68 31.22 -25.30
C ALA A 34 -11.31 30.05 -24.52
N ALA A 35 -12.15 29.24 -25.17
CA ALA A 35 -12.75 28.05 -24.55
C ALA A 35 -11.71 26.98 -24.17
N GLU A 36 -10.69 26.75 -25.02
CA GLU A 36 -9.58 25.83 -24.72
C GLU A 36 -8.72 26.35 -23.56
N ALA A 37 -8.47 27.66 -23.49
CA ALA A 37 -7.74 28.26 -22.37
C ALA A 37 -8.51 28.17 -21.05
N GLU A 38 -9.84 28.32 -21.09
CA GLU A 38 -10.72 28.21 -19.92
C GLU A 38 -10.83 26.75 -19.44
N SER A 39 -10.95 25.79 -20.37
CA SER A 39 -10.87 24.35 -20.07
C SER A 39 -9.53 23.97 -19.44
N ALA A 40 -8.41 24.43 -20.01
CA ALA A 40 -7.09 24.13 -19.46
C ALA A 40 -6.85 24.76 -18.07
N ALA A 41 -7.51 25.89 -17.77
CA ALA A 41 -7.48 26.50 -16.45
C ALA A 41 -8.34 25.71 -15.44
N ALA A 42 -9.51 25.23 -15.86
CA ALA A 42 -10.38 24.37 -15.05
C ALA A 42 -9.70 23.03 -14.72
N ASP A 43 -9.05 22.39 -15.69
CA ASP A 43 -8.32 21.13 -15.48
C ASP A 43 -7.15 21.29 -14.49
N LYS A 44 -6.44 22.42 -14.54
CA LYS A 44 -5.39 22.74 -13.56
C LYS A 44 -5.95 22.97 -12.16
N ALA A 45 -7.09 23.65 -12.05
CA ALA A 45 -7.74 23.87 -10.75
C ALA A 45 -8.24 22.54 -10.15
N GLU A 46 -8.80 21.64 -10.97
CA GLU A 46 -9.26 20.32 -10.52
C GLU A 46 -8.07 19.43 -10.11
N ALA A 47 -6.97 19.45 -10.86
CA ALA A 47 -5.75 18.73 -10.50
C ALA A 47 -5.17 19.21 -9.17
N GLN A 48 -5.13 20.53 -8.94
CA GLN A 48 -4.67 21.10 -7.67
C GLN A 48 -5.59 20.76 -6.50
N ALA A 49 -6.92 20.76 -6.71
CA ALA A 49 -7.89 20.36 -5.69
C ALA A 49 -7.74 18.87 -5.31
N LYS A 50 -7.51 18.00 -6.30
CA LYS A 50 -7.24 16.57 -6.08
C LYS A 50 -5.92 16.34 -5.34
N GLU A 51 -4.88 17.11 -5.63
CA GLU A 51 -3.59 17.01 -4.94
C GLU A 51 -3.68 17.51 -3.49
N ALA A 52 -4.40 18.62 -3.26
CA ALA A 52 -4.68 19.13 -1.92
C ALA A 52 -5.50 18.15 -1.07
N ALA A 53 -6.51 17.50 -1.66
CA ALA A 53 -7.30 16.47 -0.99
C ALA A 53 -6.44 15.25 -0.58
N LYS A 54 -5.56 14.77 -1.47
CA LYS A 54 -4.63 13.67 -1.16
C LYS A 54 -3.64 14.04 -0.06
N GLN A 55 -3.15 15.28 -0.04
CA GLN A 55 -2.26 15.75 1.04
C GLN A 55 -2.98 15.83 2.39
N ALA A 56 -4.23 16.33 2.40
CA ALA A 56 -5.04 16.37 3.62
C ALA A 56 -5.33 14.96 4.17
N GLU A 57 -5.69 14.01 3.31
CA GLU A 57 -5.92 12.61 3.69
C GLU A 57 -4.64 11.94 4.20
N ALA A 58 -3.49 12.20 3.57
CA ALA A 58 -2.20 11.71 4.02
C ALA A 58 -1.80 12.28 5.40
N GLU A 59 -2.11 13.54 5.67
CA GLU A 59 -1.84 14.16 6.97
C GLU A 59 -2.76 13.64 8.07
N GLU A 60 -4.05 13.43 7.77
CA GLU A 60 -5.01 12.82 8.70
C GLU A 60 -4.60 11.38 9.06
N ASN A 61 -4.17 10.59 8.08
CA ASN A 61 -3.67 9.23 8.31
C ASN A 61 -2.41 9.20 9.16
N LYS A 62 -1.49 10.17 8.99
CA LYS A 62 -0.32 10.32 9.87
C LYS A 62 -0.72 10.65 11.31
N ARG A 63 -1.73 11.51 11.52
CA ARG A 63 -2.22 11.84 12.87
C ARG A 63 -2.86 10.62 13.54
N LYS A 64 -3.72 9.88 12.83
CA LYS A 64 -4.34 8.65 13.31
C LYS A 64 -3.30 7.58 13.68
N ALA A 65 -2.26 7.41 12.87
CA ALA A 65 -1.18 6.47 13.16
C ALA A 65 -0.38 6.88 14.42
N ALA A 66 -0.10 8.18 14.59
CA ALA A 66 0.61 8.70 15.76
C ALA A 66 -0.22 8.59 17.05
N GLU A 67 -1.55 8.73 16.97
CA GLU A 67 -2.47 8.54 18.09
C GLU A 67 -2.55 7.07 18.50
N ALA A 68 -2.68 6.15 17.53
CA ALA A 68 -2.64 4.71 17.79
C ALA A 68 -1.31 4.25 18.42
N GLU A 69 -0.17 4.81 18.01
CA GLU A 69 1.13 4.49 18.62
C GLU A 69 1.21 4.97 20.09
N LYS A 70 0.64 6.13 20.41
CA LYS A 70 0.56 6.64 21.79
C LYS A 70 -0.33 5.75 22.64
N GLU A 71 -1.49 5.35 22.14
CA GLU A 71 -2.39 4.44 22.86
C GLU A 71 -1.74 3.07 23.11
N ALA A 72 -1.04 2.52 22.11
CA ALA A 72 -0.29 1.27 22.27
C ALA A 72 0.82 1.39 23.34
N LYS A 73 1.55 2.52 23.38
CA LYS A 73 2.55 2.77 24.44
C LYS A 73 1.91 2.86 25.82
N ILE A 74 0.79 3.56 25.97
CA ILE A 74 0.06 3.66 27.24
C ILE A 74 -0.44 2.27 27.70
N ALA A 75 -0.98 1.47 26.78
CA ALA A 75 -1.42 0.11 27.07
C ALA A 75 -0.26 -0.77 27.55
N SER A 76 0.89 -0.71 26.86
CA SER A 76 2.10 -1.46 27.24
C SER A 76 2.66 -1.07 28.62
N GLN A 77 2.59 0.22 28.98
CA GLN A 77 3.02 0.70 30.28
C GLN A 77 2.08 0.21 31.39
N LYS A 78 0.76 0.23 31.16
CA LYS A 78 -0.22 -0.29 32.12
C LYS A 78 -0.06 -1.79 32.35
N THR A 79 0.16 -2.58 31.30
CA THR A 79 0.39 -4.03 31.46
C THR A 79 1.67 -4.31 32.23
N ALA A 80 2.77 -3.61 31.93
CA ALA A 80 4.02 -3.77 32.67
C ALA A 80 3.90 -3.37 34.15
N GLN A 81 3.08 -2.37 34.46
CA GLN A 81 2.83 -1.94 35.83
C GLN A 81 2.01 -2.98 36.62
N ILE A 82 0.99 -3.57 35.98
CA ILE A 82 0.20 -4.68 36.56
C ILE A 82 1.08 -5.92 36.79
N GLU A 83 1.95 -6.27 35.85
CA GLU A 83 2.91 -7.38 36.01
C GLU A 83 3.88 -7.15 37.18
N LYS A 84 4.33 -5.91 37.37
CA LYS A 84 5.20 -5.56 38.50
C LYS A 84 4.47 -5.64 39.84
N GLU A 85 3.26 -5.09 39.94
CA GLU A 85 2.45 -5.15 41.16
C GLU A 85 2.06 -6.59 41.53
N THR A 86 1.73 -7.42 40.54
CA THR A 86 1.44 -8.84 40.77
C THR A 86 2.69 -9.64 41.18
N ALA A 87 3.86 -9.35 40.61
CA ALA A 87 5.12 -9.94 41.03
C ALA A 87 5.49 -9.54 42.48
N GLU A 88 5.30 -8.29 42.87
CA GLU A 88 5.55 -7.80 44.23
C GLU A 88 4.58 -8.42 45.26
N LEU A 89 3.30 -8.60 44.90
CA LEU A 89 2.33 -9.29 45.75
C LEU A 89 2.68 -10.78 45.94
N ASN A 90 3.09 -11.46 44.88
CA ASN A 90 3.51 -12.86 44.96
C ASN A 90 4.79 -13.03 45.79
N ALA A 91 5.76 -12.11 45.66
CA ALA A 91 6.97 -12.13 46.47
C ALA A 91 6.66 -11.95 47.97
N LYS A 92 5.78 -11.01 48.33
CA LYS A 92 5.32 -10.83 49.72
C LYS A 92 4.58 -12.05 50.26
N ALA A 93 3.66 -12.61 49.48
CA ALA A 93 2.93 -13.82 49.88
C ALA A 93 3.89 -15.01 50.14
N GLN A 94 4.96 -15.13 49.37
CA GLN A 94 5.96 -16.18 49.54
C GLN A 94 6.90 -15.92 50.73
N GLU A 95 7.22 -14.66 51.02
CA GLU A 95 7.95 -14.27 52.22
C GLU A 95 7.16 -14.57 53.50
N ASP A 96 5.87 -14.23 53.51
CA ASP A 96 4.95 -14.53 54.61
C ASP A 96 4.76 -16.04 54.81
N ALA A 97 4.63 -16.81 53.71
CA ALA A 97 4.56 -18.26 53.77
C ALA A 97 5.84 -18.90 54.33
N ASN A 98 7.01 -18.39 53.94
CA ASN A 98 8.30 -18.86 54.46
C ASN A 98 8.48 -18.51 55.94
N LYS A 99 8.00 -17.33 56.37
CA LYS A 99 8.04 -16.91 57.78
C LYS A 99 7.12 -17.78 58.65
N ALA A 100 5.91 -18.03 58.19
CA ALA A 100 4.97 -18.94 58.86
C ALA A 100 5.52 -20.38 58.95
N ALA A 101 6.17 -20.88 57.88
CA ALA A 101 6.81 -22.20 57.89
C ALA A 101 8.00 -22.28 58.87
N LYS A 102 8.76 -21.18 59.03
CA LYS A 102 9.85 -21.09 60.00
C LYS A 102 9.35 -21.06 61.44
N GLU A 103 8.31 -20.28 61.71
CA GLU A 103 7.65 -20.21 63.01
C GLU A 103 7.06 -21.57 63.40
N GLN A 104 6.41 -22.28 62.47
CA GLN A 104 5.93 -23.64 62.71
C GLN A 104 7.07 -24.65 62.95
N ALA A 105 8.19 -24.54 62.22
CA ALA A 105 9.35 -25.40 62.43
C ALA A 105 10.04 -25.15 63.77
N ASP A 106 10.11 -23.90 64.22
CA ASP A 106 10.71 -23.52 65.49
C ASP A 106 9.79 -23.87 66.68
N GLU A 107 8.47 -23.77 66.52
CA GLU A 107 7.49 -24.22 67.50
C GLU A 107 7.44 -25.76 67.62
N ALA A 108 7.60 -26.49 66.50
CA ALA A 108 7.74 -27.94 66.52
C ALA A 108 9.04 -28.39 67.21
N LYS A 109 10.15 -27.64 67.04
CA LYS A 109 11.42 -27.89 67.74
C LYS A 109 11.35 -27.56 69.23
N SER A 110 10.66 -26.49 69.63
CA SER A 110 10.48 -26.17 71.06
C SER A 110 9.61 -27.21 71.76
N ARG A 111 8.53 -27.68 71.11
CA ARG A 111 7.69 -28.78 71.59
C ARG A 111 8.45 -30.11 71.65
N ALA A 112 9.37 -30.38 70.72
CA ALA A 112 10.23 -31.57 70.77
C ALA A 112 11.29 -31.50 71.89
N LEU A 113 11.73 -30.30 72.28
CA LEU A 113 12.62 -30.07 73.43
C LEU A 113 11.88 -30.14 74.78
N GLU A 114 10.64 -29.66 74.84
CA GLU A 114 9.78 -29.73 76.02
C GLU A 114 9.15 -31.13 76.23
N ALA A 115 9.13 -31.98 75.21
CA ALA A 115 8.65 -33.37 75.29
C ALA A 115 9.61 -34.33 76.04
N LYS A 116 10.78 -33.86 76.49
CA LYS A 116 11.74 -34.67 77.26
C LYS A 116 11.54 -34.67 78.78
N SER A 117 10.54 -33.96 79.30
CA SER A 117 10.19 -34.10 80.72
C SER A 117 8.69 -33.96 80.99
N ARG A 118 8.13 -35.07 81.51
CA ARG A 118 6.90 -35.22 82.32
C ARG A 118 5.60 -35.59 81.58
N ALA A 119 5.34 -36.90 81.63
CA ALA A 119 4.24 -37.60 82.31
C ALA A 119 2.80 -37.35 81.85
N ASP A 120 2.37 -38.21 80.92
CA ASP A 120 1.18 -39.07 80.91
C ASP A 120 0.09 -38.85 81.98
N ALA A 121 -1.04 -38.27 81.53
CA ALA A 121 -2.41 -38.78 81.72
C ALA A 121 -3.48 -37.82 81.14
N GLU A 122 -3.21 -36.51 81.04
CA GLU A 122 -4.13 -35.53 80.42
C GLU A 122 -3.81 -35.18 78.96
N LYS A 123 -2.57 -35.44 78.50
CA LYS A 123 -2.11 -35.12 77.15
C LYS A 123 -2.83 -35.89 76.04
N VAL A 124 -3.34 -37.09 76.30
CA VAL A 124 -4.02 -37.91 75.27
C VAL A 124 -5.42 -37.36 74.93
N LYS A 125 -6.14 -36.79 75.91
CA LYS A 125 -7.45 -36.14 75.66
C LYS A 125 -7.30 -34.77 74.99
N LEU A 126 -6.30 -34.00 75.40
CA LEU A 126 -5.98 -32.69 74.79
C LEU A 126 -5.37 -32.83 73.39
N ALA A 127 -4.61 -33.89 73.12
CA ALA A 127 -4.11 -34.22 71.78
C ALA A 127 -5.23 -34.66 70.84
N ALA A 128 -6.17 -35.51 71.31
CA ALA A 128 -7.32 -35.93 70.50
C ALA A 128 -8.29 -34.78 70.19
N GLU A 129 -8.49 -33.81 71.11
CA GLU A 129 -9.26 -32.61 70.81
C GLU A 129 -8.53 -31.61 69.90
N ARG A 130 -7.19 -31.54 69.98
CA ARG A 130 -6.39 -30.71 69.09
C ARG A 130 -6.32 -31.30 67.67
N GLU A 131 -6.15 -32.60 67.53
CA GLU A 131 -6.25 -33.28 66.23
C GLU A 131 -7.64 -33.11 65.60
N LYS A 132 -8.72 -33.14 66.39
CA LYS A 132 -10.07 -32.86 65.87
C LYS A 132 -10.23 -31.40 65.42
N LYS A 133 -9.67 -30.44 66.16
CA LYS A 133 -9.70 -29.02 65.77
C LYS A 133 -8.80 -28.73 64.56
N GLU A 134 -7.66 -29.40 64.44
CA GLU A 134 -6.76 -29.29 63.29
C GLU A 134 -7.36 -29.98 62.06
N ALA A 135 -7.98 -31.15 62.20
CA ALA A 135 -8.71 -31.80 61.12
C ALA A 135 -9.91 -30.97 60.65
N ALA A 136 -10.63 -30.31 61.57
CA ALA A 136 -11.72 -29.40 61.23
C ALA A 136 -11.23 -28.14 60.49
N LYS A 137 -10.09 -27.56 60.90
CA LYS A 137 -9.47 -26.42 60.18
C LYS A 137 -8.96 -26.84 58.80
N PHE A 138 -8.32 -28.00 58.69
CA PHE A 138 -7.83 -28.52 57.41
C PHE A 138 -8.97 -28.79 56.44
N ASN A 139 -10.09 -29.37 56.91
CA ASN A 139 -11.27 -29.57 56.05
C ASN A 139 -11.91 -28.24 55.64
N ALA A 140 -12.01 -27.26 56.53
CA ALA A 140 -12.53 -25.93 56.19
C ALA A 140 -11.63 -25.19 55.18
N GLU A 141 -10.30 -25.31 55.31
CA GLU A 141 -9.34 -24.75 54.34
C GLU A 141 -9.39 -25.50 53.00
N ALA A 142 -9.57 -26.82 53.02
CA ALA A 142 -9.74 -27.62 51.81
C ALA A 142 -11.03 -27.27 51.07
N GLU A 143 -12.15 -27.10 51.78
CA GLU A 143 -13.44 -26.64 51.21
C GLU A 143 -13.32 -25.22 50.66
N ALA A 144 -12.72 -24.28 51.41
CA ALA A 144 -12.48 -22.93 50.93
C ALA A 144 -11.57 -22.88 49.68
N SER A 145 -10.58 -23.77 49.58
CA SER A 145 -9.74 -23.86 48.38
C SER A 145 -10.51 -24.44 47.18
N ARG A 146 -11.43 -25.38 47.42
CA ARG A 146 -12.29 -25.96 46.36
C ARG A 146 -13.30 -24.94 45.86
N GLU A 147 -13.87 -24.14 46.75
CA GLU A 147 -14.78 -23.05 46.37
C GLU A 147 -14.05 -21.96 45.56
N LYS A 148 -12.83 -21.57 45.95
CA LYS A 148 -11.99 -20.67 45.16
C LYS A 148 -11.65 -21.24 43.79
N ALA A 149 -11.20 -22.50 43.72
CA ALA A 149 -10.90 -23.16 42.45
C ALA A 149 -12.14 -23.30 41.54
N ALA A 150 -13.33 -23.49 42.12
CA ALA A 150 -14.58 -23.49 41.38
C ALA A 150 -14.93 -22.10 40.84
N ALA A 151 -14.75 -21.04 41.63
CA ALA A 151 -14.96 -19.66 41.20
C ALA A 151 -13.99 -19.24 40.09
N ASP A 152 -12.72 -19.61 40.20
CA ASP A 152 -11.68 -19.32 39.20
C ASP A 152 -11.97 -20.02 37.86
N LYS A 153 -12.44 -21.28 37.89
CA LYS A 153 -12.89 -21.99 36.68
C LYS A 153 -14.08 -21.29 36.03
N LEU A 154 -15.04 -20.83 36.82
CA LEU A 154 -16.23 -20.14 36.32
C LEU A 154 -15.86 -18.78 35.69
N GLN A 155 -14.89 -18.06 36.26
CA GLN A 155 -14.37 -16.83 35.66
C GLN A 155 -13.61 -17.10 34.35
N LEU A 156 -12.78 -18.15 34.31
CA LEU A 156 -12.08 -18.56 33.09
C LEU A 156 -13.03 -18.93 31.95
N GLU A 157 -14.13 -19.64 32.25
CA GLU A 157 -15.16 -19.97 31.26
C GLU A 157 -15.89 -18.72 30.76
N LYS A 158 -16.20 -17.76 31.65
CA LYS A 158 -16.77 -16.47 31.25
C LYS A 158 -15.83 -15.71 30.31
N LEU A 159 -14.55 -15.57 30.66
CA LEU A 159 -13.56 -14.90 29.81
C LEU A 159 -13.39 -15.58 28.45
N LYS A 160 -13.45 -16.93 28.41
CA LYS A 160 -13.46 -17.67 27.13
C LYS A 160 -14.70 -17.36 26.30
N SER A 161 -15.88 -17.38 26.91
CA SER A 161 -17.13 -17.07 26.20
C SER A 161 -17.18 -15.63 25.69
N GLU A 162 -16.70 -14.67 26.47
CA GLU A 162 -16.59 -13.26 26.07
C GLU A 162 -15.63 -13.09 24.88
N ARG A 163 -14.50 -13.82 24.90
CA ARG A 163 -13.56 -13.83 23.79
C ARG A 163 -14.15 -14.43 22.52
N GLU A 164 -14.85 -15.56 22.62
CA GLU A 164 -15.53 -16.17 21.47
C GLU A 164 -16.60 -15.24 20.88
N ILE A 165 -17.36 -14.54 21.73
CA ILE A 165 -18.34 -13.53 21.28
C ILE A 165 -17.64 -12.35 20.60
N ALA A 166 -16.51 -11.87 21.13
CA ALA A 166 -15.74 -10.80 20.52
C ALA A 166 -15.16 -11.19 19.16
N GLU A 167 -14.61 -12.41 19.04
CA GLU A 167 -14.10 -12.96 17.78
C GLU A 167 -15.23 -13.13 16.74
N ALA A 168 -16.42 -13.59 17.17
CA ALA A 168 -17.59 -13.69 16.29
C ALA A 168 -18.05 -12.31 15.76
N LYS A 169 -18.13 -11.30 16.62
CA LYS A 169 -18.46 -9.92 16.20
C LYS A 169 -17.42 -9.35 15.24
N LEU A 170 -16.14 -9.63 15.47
CA LEU A 170 -15.06 -9.19 14.59
C LEU A 170 -15.17 -9.86 13.20
N LEU A 171 -15.54 -11.14 13.16
CA LEU A 171 -15.83 -11.84 11.91
C LEU A 171 -17.05 -11.26 11.17
N GLU A 172 -18.10 -10.85 11.88
CA GLU A 172 -19.25 -10.18 11.28
C GLU A 172 -18.89 -8.81 10.68
N LEU A 173 -18.09 -7.99 11.39
CA LEU A 173 -17.59 -6.73 10.85
C LEU A 173 -16.74 -6.94 9.60
N ARG A 174 -15.84 -7.93 9.60
CA ARG A 174 -15.05 -8.27 8.41
C ARG A 174 -15.90 -8.73 7.22
N LYS A 175 -17.03 -9.42 7.46
CA LYS A 175 -17.97 -9.77 6.39
C LYS A 175 -18.61 -8.52 5.78
N ILE A 176 -18.96 -7.54 6.61
CA ILE A 176 -19.51 -6.26 6.13
C ILE A 176 -18.48 -5.52 5.27
N ASP A 177 -17.22 -5.47 5.71
CA ASP A 177 -16.13 -4.87 4.93
C ASP A 177 -15.94 -5.56 3.59
N PHE A 178 -16.03 -6.89 3.55
CA PHE A 178 -15.94 -7.66 2.32
C PHE A 178 -17.09 -7.35 1.36
N ILE A 179 -18.33 -7.28 1.84
CA ILE A 179 -19.50 -6.91 1.03
C ILE A 179 -19.35 -5.49 0.47
N ASN A 180 -18.82 -4.56 1.28
CA ASN A 180 -18.58 -3.19 0.84
C ASN A 180 -17.49 -3.13 -0.25
N LEU A 181 -16.41 -3.91 -0.10
CA LEU A 181 -15.38 -4.04 -1.14
C LEU A 181 -15.92 -4.66 -2.42
N GLU A 182 -16.77 -5.69 -2.33
CA GLU A 182 -17.43 -6.28 -3.51
C GLU A 182 -18.30 -5.26 -4.25
N ARG A 183 -19.06 -4.42 -3.52
CA ARG A 183 -19.85 -3.34 -4.12
C ARG A 183 -18.95 -2.32 -4.82
N GLN A 184 -17.88 -1.87 -4.15
CA GLN A 184 -16.92 -0.94 -4.73
C GLN A 184 -16.26 -1.49 -5.99
N LEU A 185 -15.92 -2.78 -6.01
CA LEU A 185 -15.36 -3.44 -7.20
C LEU A 185 -16.38 -3.50 -8.35
N LEU A 186 -17.65 -3.74 -8.04
CA LEU A 186 -18.72 -3.71 -9.03
C LEU A 186 -18.92 -2.31 -9.62
N ASP A 187 -18.91 -1.28 -8.77
CA ASP A 187 -19.01 0.11 -9.17
C ASP A 187 -17.81 0.49 -10.06
N TRP A 188 -16.58 0.17 -9.65
CA TRP A 188 -15.38 0.39 -10.47
C TRP A 188 -15.41 -0.36 -11.79
N LYS A 189 -15.96 -1.57 -11.81
CA LYS A 189 -16.15 -2.32 -13.05
C LYS A 189 -17.12 -1.60 -13.98
N SER A 190 -18.24 -1.10 -13.46
CA SER A 190 -19.19 -0.32 -14.27
C SER A 190 -18.58 1.00 -14.78
N GLU A 191 -17.81 1.72 -13.95
CA GLU A 191 -17.09 2.92 -14.38
C GLU A 191 -16.05 2.61 -15.45
N LEU A 192 -15.34 1.48 -15.32
CA LEU A 192 -14.39 1.02 -16.34
C LEU A 192 -15.10 0.66 -17.64
N GLU A 193 -16.20 -0.08 -17.59
CA GLU A 193 -17.00 -0.41 -18.78
C GLU A 193 -17.57 0.85 -19.45
N GLU A 194 -17.99 1.86 -18.68
CA GLU A 194 -18.42 3.16 -19.20
C GLU A 194 -17.27 3.95 -19.83
N ARG A 195 -16.09 3.94 -19.20
CA ARG A 195 -14.88 4.58 -19.76
C ARG A 195 -14.38 3.84 -21.00
N GLU A 196 -14.44 2.51 -21.03
CA GLU A 196 -14.11 1.71 -22.22
C GLU A 196 -15.10 2.01 -23.35
N LYS A 197 -16.40 2.11 -23.09
CA LYS A 197 -17.39 2.56 -24.08
C LYS A 197 -17.17 4.01 -24.53
N ALA A 198 -16.72 4.89 -23.64
CA ALA A 198 -16.37 6.26 -23.99
C ALA A 198 -15.08 6.35 -24.83
N LEU A 199 -14.15 5.39 -24.66
CA LEU A 199 -12.93 5.24 -25.45
C LEU A 199 -13.18 4.52 -26.78
N GLU A 200 -14.22 3.68 -26.85
CA GLU A 200 -14.72 3.02 -28.06
C GLU A 200 -16.09 3.58 -28.48
N PRO A 201 -16.19 4.85 -28.91
CA PRO A 201 -17.45 5.36 -29.44
C PRO A 201 -17.88 4.47 -30.62
N GLU A 202 -19.15 4.04 -30.62
CA GLU A 202 -19.74 3.33 -31.75
C GLU A 202 -19.48 4.15 -33.02
N LYS A 203 -18.57 3.65 -33.86
CA LYS A 203 -18.15 4.37 -35.06
C LYS A 203 -19.39 4.52 -35.94
N THR A 204 -19.87 5.75 -36.09
CA THR A 204 -20.87 6.03 -37.11
C THR A 204 -20.25 5.75 -38.48
N ILE A 205 -21.07 5.49 -39.52
CA ILE A 205 -20.56 5.25 -40.89
C ILE A 205 -19.62 6.39 -41.34
N THR A 206 -19.84 7.60 -40.82
CA THR A 206 -18.97 8.77 -40.95
C THR A 206 -17.62 8.66 -40.26
N ASP A 207 -17.52 8.01 -39.10
CA ASP A 207 -16.25 7.79 -38.39
C ASP A 207 -15.45 6.62 -38.99
N LEU A 208 -16.11 5.63 -39.58
CA LEU A 208 -15.46 4.55 -40.35
C LEU A 208 -14.84 5.03 -41.67
N ALA A 209 -15.36 6.12 -42.24
CA ALA A 209 -14.73 6.78 -43.39
C ALA A 209 -13.39 7.44 -43.04
N TRP A 210 -13.16 7.77 -41.76
CA TRP A 210 -11.89 8.30 -41.24
C TRP A 210 -11.03 7.23 -40.55
N ALA A 211 -11.63 6.18 -39.97
CA ALA A 211 -10.93 5.08 -39.32
C ALA A 211 -10.57 3.91 -40.28
N GLY A 212 -10.58 4.16 -41.59
CA GLY A 212 -9.94 3.31 -42.58
C GLY A 212 -8.43 3.52 -42.53
N GLY A 213 -7.74 2.71 -41.72
CA GLY A 213 -6.29 2.80 -41.51
C GLY A 213 -5.51 2.96 -42.81
N LYS A 214 -4.96 4.15 -43.05
CA LYS A 214 -4.04 4.47 -44.15
C LYS A 214 -3.11 5.65 -43.88
N ASP A 215 -2.84 6.01 -42.63
CA ASP A 215 -1.75 6.97 -42.37
C ASP A 215 -0.37 6.43 -42.80
N ASP A 216 -0.26 5.11 -43.00
CA ASP A 216 0.96 4.44 -43.46
C ASP A 216 0.80 3.69 -44.78
N SER A 217 -0.15 4.06 -45.65
CA SER A 217 -0.27 3.41 -46.96
C SER A 217 -0.43 4.44 -48.07
N VAL A 218 0.55 4.52 -48.97
CA VAL A 218 0.54 5.41 -50.14
C VAL A 218 0.11 4.58 -51.35
N LEU A 219 -0.58 5.22 -52.30
CA LEU A 219 -0.85 4.60 -53.60
C LEU A 219 0.42 4.67 -54.44
N ASP A 220 0.89 3.54 -54.96
CA ASP A 220 1.98 3.52 -55.93
C ASP A 220 1.53 4.17 -57.27
N GLU A 221 2.47 4.38 -58.19
CA GLU A 221 2.21 4.97 -59.50
C GLU A 221 1.20 4.15 -60.35
N ASN A 222 0.91 2.92 -59.95
CA ASN A 222 -0.04 2.01 -60.58
C ASN A 222 -1.39 1.94 -59.83
N GLY A 223 -1.58 2.74 -58.77
CA GLY A 223 -2.82 2.79 -57.98
C GLY A 223 -2.99 1.67 -56.97
N ASN A 224 -1.95 0.89 -56.66
CA ASN A 224 -1.99 -0.15 -55.62
C ASN A 224 -1.65 0.43 -54.26
N VAL A 225 -2.27 -0.13 -53.21
CA VAL A 225 -2.03 0.27 -51.83
C VAL A 225 -0.73 -0.36 -51.33
N VAL A 226 0.31 0.46 -51.14
CA VAL A 226 1.60 0.00 -50.61
C VAL A 226 1.82 0.60 -49.23
N LYS A 227 2.30 -0.23 -48.29
CA LYS A 227 2.66 0.21 -46.93
C LYS A 227 3.88 1.14 -47.02
N ARG A 228 3.71 2.39 -46.59
CA ARG A 228 4.78 3.37 -46.46
C ARG A 228 5.71 2.91 -45.36
N GLU A 229 6.95 2.58 -45.71
CA GLU A 229 8.01 2.48 -44.72
C GLU A 229 8.25 3.88 -44.16
N LYS A 230 7.92 4.07 -42.88
CA LYS A 230 8.25 5.30 -42.17
C LYS A 230 9.77 5.37 -42.05
N GLU A 231 10.39 6.25 -42.84
CA GLU A 231 11.78 6.60 -42.64
C GLU A 231 11.98 7.10 -41.20
N VAL A 232 12.94 6.51 -40.50
CA VAL A 232 13.30 6.93 -39.15
C VAL A 232 13.77 8.38 -39.24
N TYR A 233 13.10 9.28 -38.53
CA TYR A 233 13.40 10.70 -38.57
C TYR A 233 14.82 10.96 -38.06
N LEU A 234 15.70 11.44 -38.93
CA LEU A 234 17.07 11.82 -38.57
C LEU A 234 17.13 13.31 -38.23
N PRO A 235 18.00 13.74 -37.29
CA PRO A 235 18.20 15.16 -36.97
C PRO A 235 18.61 16.01 -38.19
N GLU A 236 19.20 15.39 -39.21
CA GLU A 236 19.59 16.02 -40.46
C GLU A 236 18.37 16.47 -41.30
N ASN A 237 17.21 15.82 -41.10
CA ASN A 237 15.96 16.15 -41.77
C ASN A 237 15.33 17.46 -41.27
N ASP A 238 15.72 17.96 -40.08
CA ASP A 238 15.28 19.26 -39.54
C ASP A 238 15.62 20.41 -40.50
N LYS A 239 16.69 20.27 -41.30
CA LYS A 239 17.14 21.30 -42.26
C LYS A 239 16.26 21.39 -43.50
N ASN A 240 15.57 20.30 -43.84
CA ASN A 240 14.72 20.20 -45.04
C ASN A 240 13.32 20.79 -44.79
N LEU A 241 12.95 21.05 -43.53
CA LEU A 241 11.67 21.66 -43.18
C LEU A 241 11.65 23.18 -43.44
N PRO A 242 10.46 23.77 -43.69
CA PRO A 242 10.28 25.22 -43.74
C PRO A 242 10.77 25.92 -42.47
N LYS A 243 11.36 27.12 -42.60
CA LYS A 243 11.99 27.85 -41.46
C LYS A 243 11.07 28.03 -40.25
N ALA A 244 9.76 28.18 -40.48
CA ALA A 244 8.74 28.32 -39.45
C ALA A 244 8.51 27.03 -38.62
N GLU A 245 8.75 25.86 -39.22
CA GLU A 245 8.45 24.55 -38.62
C GLU A 245 9.69 23.88 -38.00
N ARG A 246 10.91 24.31 -38.37
CA ARG A 246 12.16 23.72 -37.86
C ARG A 246 12.26 23.76 -36.33
N ALA A 247 11.84 24.86 -35.71
CA ALA A 247 11.92 25.01 -34.26
C ALA A 247 10.98 24.04 -33.53
N LEU A 248 9.77 23.84 -34.07
CA LEU A 248 8.78 22.91 -33.53
C LEU A 248 9.25 21.46 -33.70
N ALA A 249 9.71 21.09 -34.90
CA ALA A 249 10.23 19.75 -35.18
C ALA A 249 11.45 19.41 -34.29
N LYS A 250 12.37 20.36 -34.11
CA LYS A 250 13.52 20.20 -33.21
C LYS A 250 13.07 20.00 -31.75
N ALA A 251 12.10 20.77 -31.27
CA ALA A 251 11.57 20.63 -29.90
C ALA A 251 10.90 19.25 -29.71
N GLN A 252 10.03 18.85 -30.63
CA GLN A 252 9.36 17.53 -30.58
C GLN A 252 10.35 16.37 -30.66
N ARG A 253 11.44 16.51 -31.41
CA ARG A 253 12.52 15.50 -31.45
C ARG A 253 13.23 15.41 -30.11
N LEU A 254 13.64 16.55 -29.54
CA LEU A 254 14.29 16.59 -28.23
C LEU A 254 13.40 15.99 -27.14
N ASP A 255 12.11 16.30 -27.13
CA ASP A 255 11.15 15.72 -26.18
C ASP A 255 11.03 14.19 -26.33
N LYS A 256 10.98 13.70 -27.57
CA LYS A 256 10.95 12.25 -27.85
C LYS A 256 12.24 11.55 -27.45
N GLU A 257 13.40 12.16 -27.70
CA GLU A 257 14.71 11.66 -27.28
C GLU A 257 14.81 11.63 -25.76
N GLU A 258 14.42 12.72 -25.08
CA GLU A 258 14.36 12.77 -23.62
C GLU A 258 13.43 11.70 -23.05
N PHE A 259 12.24 11.51 -23.63
CA PHE A 259 11.32 10.48 -23.21
C PHE A 259 11.91 9.07 -23.38
N ALA A 260 12.54 8.79 -24.53
CA ALA A 260 13.22 7.52 -24.78
C ALA A 260 14.38 7.28 -23.80
N HIS A 261 15.16 8.32 -23.48
CA HIS A 261 16.22 8.26 -22.48
C HIS A 261 15.66 7.99 -21.07
N ARG A 262 14.58 8.68 -20.66
CA ARG A 262 13.92 8.45 -19.37
C ARG A 262 13.33 7.05 -19.26
N ALA A 263 12.70 6.55 -20.33
CA ALA A 263 12.17 5.20 -20.39
C ALA A 263 13.29 4.15 -20.26
N THR A 264 14.43 4.37 -20.92
CA THR A 264 15.62 3.51 -20.81
C THR A 264 16.19 3.54 -19.39
N ALA A 265 16.37 4.72 -18.80
CA ALA A 265 16.87 4.85 -17.43
C ALA A 265 15.94 4.20 -16.39
N SER A 266 14.62 4.32 -16.56
CA SER A 266 13.62 3.65 -15.72
C SER A 266 13.73 2.13 -15.84
N ARG A 267 13.83 1.62 -17.07
CA ARG A 267 14.02 0.20 -17.35
C ARG A 267 15.30 -0.33 -16.70
N ASP A 268 16.40 0.38 -16.83
CA ASP A 268 17.71 -0.02 -16.29
C ASP A 268 17.69 -0.01 -14.74
N LYS A 269 16.99 0.94 -14.12
CA LYS A 269 16.80 0.98 -12.66
C LYS A 269 15.99 -0.22 -12.15
N ILE A 270 14.93 -0.60 -12.87
CA ILE A 270 14.12 -1.78 -12.55
C ILE A 270 14.96 -3.05 -12.68
N VAL A 271 15.70 -3.19 -13.79
CA VAL A 271 16.60 -4.33 -14.03
C VAL A 271 17.67 -4.42 -12.94
N SER A 272 18.32 -3.32 -12.57
CA SER A 272 19.31 -3.28 -11.48
C SER A 272 18.72 -3.71 -10.12
N SER A 273 17.47 -3.32 -9.84
CA SER A 273 16.79 -3.70 -8.60
C SER A 273 16.47 -5.20 -8.58
N LEU A 274 15.97 -5.74 -9.70
CA LEU A 274 15.71 -7.18 -9.86
C LEU A 274 17.00 -7.99 -9.83
N GLU A 275 18.11 -7.48 -10.37
CA GLU A 275 19.42 -8.13 -10.34
C GLU A 275 19.94 -8.27 -8.90
N LYS A 276 19.76 -7.24 -8.06
CA LYS A 276 20.09 -7.34 -6.62
C LYS A 276 19.28 -8.43 -5.92
N LEU A 277 17.97 -8.50 -6.19
CA LEU A 277 17.09 -9.53 -5.62
C LEU A 277 17.46 -10.93 -6.14
N TYR A 278 17.83 -11.03 -7.42
CA TYR A 278 18.32 -12.27 -8.02
C TYR A 278 19.61 -12.76 -7.34
N VAL A 279 20.60 -11.88 -7.16
CA VAL A 279 21.86 -12.21 -6.48
C VAL A 279 21.62 -12.57 -5.01
N GLN A 280 20.72 -11.87 -4.32
CA GLN A 280 20.35 -12.19 -2.95
C GLN A 280 19.66 -13.55 -2.85
N ALA A 281 18.73 -13.86 -3.75
CA ALA A 281 18.06 -15.16 -3.79
C ALA A 281 19.06 -16.30 -4.07
N LEU A 282 20.07 -16.08 -4.92
CA LEU A 282 21.16 -17.04 -5.12
C LEU A 282 22.03 -17.25 -3.86
N ARG A 283 22.32 -16.18 -3.11
CA ARG A 283 23.09 -16.27 -1.85
C ARG A 283 22.35 -17.01 -0.74
N GLU A 284 21.03 -16.89 -0.72
CA GLU A 284 20.14 -17.50 0.29
C GLU A 284 19.59 -18.87 -0.16
N ASP A 285 20.10 -19.43 -1.26
CA ASP A 285 19.66 -20.71 -1.86
C ASP A 285 18.15 -20.79 -2.17
N ARG A 286 17.54 -19.64 -2.46
CA ARG A 286 16.12 -19.52 -2.87
C ARG A 286 15.99 -19.68 -4.39
N VAL A 287 16.13 -20.91 -4.87
CA VAL A 287 16.21 -21.26 -6.30
C VAL A 287 14.96 -20.83 -7.10
N THR A 288 13.76 -20.97 -6.54
CA THR A 288 12.49 -20.57 -7.22
C THR A 288 12.42 -19.07 -7.44
N ASP A 289 12.78 -18.29 -6.42
CA ASP A 289 12.75 -16.83 -6.46
C ASP A 289 13.80 -16.31 -7.44
N ALA A 290 15.00 -16.91 -7.45
CA ALA A 290 16.05 -16.59 -8.40
C ALA A 290 15.61 -16.84 -9.86
N GLN A 291 14.93 -17.95 -10.14
CA GLN A 291 14.40 -18.22 -11.49
C GLN A 291 13.31 -17.22 -11.88
N PHE A 292 12.42 -16.85 -10.94
CA PHE A 292 11.40 -15.83 -11.16
C PHE A 292 12.01 -14.47 -11.49
N TYR A 293 13.00 -14.01 -10.73
CA TYR A 293 13.67 -12.74 -10.99
C TYR A 293 14.40 -12.76 -12.33
N ARG A 294 15.11 -13.85 -12.66
CA ARG A 294 15.78 -14.01 -13.96
C ARG A 294 14.82 -13.93 -15.13
N LYS A 295 13.67 -14.61 -15.06
CA LYS A 295 12.64 -14.58 -16.11
C LYS A 295 12.07 -13.18 -16.29
N THR A 296 11.82 -12.49 -15.17
CA THR A 296 11.30 -11.11 -15.15
C THR A 296 12.29 -10.12 -15.76
N ILE A 297 13.59 -10.26 -15.46
CA ILE A 297 14.62 -9.42 -16.08
C ILE A 297 14.67 -9.67 -17.59
N LEU A 298 14.67 -10.92 -18.04
CA LEU A 298 14.72 -11.26 -19.48
C LEU A 298 13.46 -10.81 -20.26
N SER A 299 12.29 -10.71 -19.63
CA SER A 299 11.11 -10.12 -20.28
C SER A 299 11.22 -8.61 -20.49
N ILE A 300 11.96 -7.91 -19.61
CA ILE A 300 12.12 -6.46 -19.67
C ILE A 300 13.33 -6.09 -20.56
N MET A 301 14.40 -6.86 -20.46
CA MET A 301 15.65 -6.68 -21.19
C MET A 301 16.14 -8.05 -21.68
N PRO A 302 15.73 -8.49 -22.88
CA PRO A 302 16.09 -9.81 -23.42
C PRO A 302 17.60 -10.01 -23.63
N THR A 303 18.33 -8.92 -23.82
CA THR A 303 19.80 -8.91 -24.00
C THR A 303 20.57 -8.90 -22.67
N TRP A 304 19.87 -8.93 -21.53
CA TRP A 304 20.50 -8.87 -20.21
C TRP A 304 21.43 -10.07 -19.96
N LYS A 305 22.57 -9.78 -19.36
CA LYS A 305 23.53 -10.74 -18.83
C LYS A 305 23.92 -10.30 -17.44
N LEU A 306 24.03 -11.24 -16.51
CA LEU A 306 24.47 -10.96 -15.14
C LEU A 306 25.88 -10.37 -15.17
N THR A 307 26.01 -9.12 -14.76
CA THR A 307 27.31 -8.48 -14.53
C THR A 307 27.63 -8.65 -13.06
N LEU A 308 28.27 -9.78 -12.71
CA LEU A 308 28.85 -9.90 -11.38
C LEU A 308 29.94 -8.84 -11.24
N PRO A 309 29.99 -8.10 -10.12
CA PRO A 309 31.15 -7.27 -9.83
C PRO A 309 32.37 -8.21 -9.83
N GLU A 310 33.36 -7.91 -10.68
CA GLU A 310 34.66 -8.56 -10.59
C GLU A 310 35.09 -8.52 -9.12
N GLU A 311 35.40 -9.67 -8.54
CA GLU A 311 36.10 -9.70 -7.26
C GLU A 311 37.28 -8.74 -7.39
N GLU A 312 37.28 -7.70 -6.57
CA GLU A 312 38.49 -6.93 -6.30
C GLU A 312 39.58 -7.96 -6.01
N LYS A 313 40.50 -8.14 -6.96
CA LYS A 313 41.76 -8.84 -6.71
C LYS A 313 42.46 -8.04 -5.62
N SER A 314 42.13 -8.44 -4.39
CA SER A 314 42.80 -8.03 -3.18
C SER A 314 44.30 -8.21 -3.40
N ALA A 315 44.96 -7.07 -3.41
CA ALA A 315 46.37 -6.95 -3.10
C ALA A 315 46.62 -7.68 -1.77
N GLY A 316 47.21 -8.88 -1.81
CA GLY A 316 47.44 -9.64 -0.59
C GLY A 316 47.94 -11.07 -0.80
N GLY A 317 49.06 -11.25 -1.49
CA GLY A 317 49.65 -12.57 -1.67
C GLY A 317 51.16 -12.51 -1.92
N LYS A 318 51.92 -12.10 -0.91
CA LYS A 318 53.37 -12.38 -0.83
C LYS A 318 53.60 -13.88 -0.95
N LYS A 319 54.42 -14.31 -1.92
CA LYS A 319 55.55 -15.22 -1.70
C LYS A 319 56.67 -14.84 -2.66
#